data_AF-A0A934FSD0-F1
#
_entry.id   AF-A0A934FSD0-F1
#
_cell.length_a   1.000
_cell.length_b   1.000
_cell.length_c   1.000
_cell.angle_alpha   90.00
_cell.angle_beta   90.00
_cell.angle_gamma   90.00
#
_symmetry.space_group_name_H-M   'P 1'
#
loop_
_entity.id
_entity.type
_entity.pdbx_description
1 polymer ?
#
loop_
_entity_poly.entity_id
_entity_poly.type
_entity_poly.pdbx_seq_one_letter_code
_entity_poly.pdbx_strand_id
1 'polypeptide(L)'
;MFRLTASLVLLLAFAPAQELWVDAGTGSDTNPGSASLPLRSITAALAVAVPGTTIFVRAGTYSVTATGEVFPLQFGNGRAHDGVTLLGLGSVVVDFANGRGNGMRVGTMANGARISNLTFANMDKTDWWTAAISAGTYNGSGAATFFELDRCRFVDVNRGIILWQGVPITGWAIHDNLFVDLGNDGIDEFDPGSANEITNNTFVNTPQLGVLADGNATRIVNNVLVGCRVGIASSGNAGAAAARITSNDFFGNTLDVQGAAFPGGVPPGNLTVDPRFVNPPTRDFRLQATSALIDAGDPRVFLRADLDDAPRAIDGNQDGTLPPDIGAYEFGFVNVTTNVVGGVVLTIDVTSTAPNLTTALLLVAFDEGLINLPGLSPILLDPQTLIPFAFTGAMPWQIGLGIPAMPAGSRLVVQGFGFDPVNLRLIGGKRARAQF
;
A
#
# COMPACT_ATOMS: atom_id res chain seq x y z
N MET A 1 -6.40 59.83 -5.64
CA MET A 1 -5.39 59.44 -4.62
C MET A 1 -5.91 58.18 -3.94
N PHE A 2 -5.60 57.00 -4.48
CA PHE A 2 -6.06 55.72 -3.92
C PHE A 2 -5.08 55.28 -2.82
N ARG A 3 -5.58 55.15 -1.59
CA ARG A 3 -4.84 54.55 -0.46
C ARG A 3 -5.10 53.05 -0.48
N LEU A 4 -4.07 52.25 -0.76
CA LEU A 4 -4.09 50.82 -0.44
C LEU A 4 -3.82 50.65 1.06
N THR A 5 -4.78 50.06 1.77
CA THR A 5 -4.59 49.49 3.11
C THR A 5 -4.04 48.07 2.97
N ALA A 6 -2.81 47.84 3.41
CA ALA A 6 -2.24 46.51 3.54
C ALA A 6 -2.96 45.76 4.67
N SER A 7 -3.66 44.67 4.34
CA SER A 7 -4.17 43.73 5.33
C SER A 7 -3.05 42.76 5.69
N LEU A 8 -2.72 42.68 6.97
CA LEU A 8 -1.76 41.72 7.53
C LEU A 8 -2.37 40.31 7.38
N VAL A 9 -1.90 39.54 6.41
CA VAL A 9 -2.19 38.11 6.33
C VAL A 9 -1.37 37.43 7.42
N LEU A 10 -2.06 36.90 8.44
CA LEU A 10 -1.45 36.03 9.43
C LEU A 10 -1.06 34.72 8.73
N LEU A 11 0.21 34.61 8.34
CA LEU A 11 0.79 33.34 7.92
C LEU A 11 0.84 32.46 9.17
N LEU A 12 -0.11 31.51 9.30
CA LEU A 12 0.04 30.40 10.23
C LEU A 12 1.24 29.59 9.74
N ALA A 13 2.40 29.78 10.38
CA ALA A 13 3.53 28.90 10.18
C ALA A 13 3.13 27.52 10.72
N PHE A 14 2.84 26.57 9.83
CA PHE A 14 2.78 25.16 10.21
C PHE A 14 4.17 24.79 10.74
N ALA A 15 4.26 24.39 12.01
CA ALA A 15 5.45 23.70 12.47
C ALA A 15 5.62 22.44 11.59
N PRO A 16 6.83 22.13 11.11
CA PRO A 16 7.04 20.90 10.36
C PRO A 16 6.58 19.71 11.21
N ALA A 17 5.85 18.79 10.58
CA ALA A 17 5.43 17.55 11.21
C ALA A 17 6.63 16.84 11.86
N GLN A 18 6.45 16.30 13.07
CA GLN A 18 7.53 15.57 13.73
C GLN A 18 7.92 14.35 12.89
N GLU A 19 9.21 14.14 12.70
CA GLU A 19 9.75 12.91 12.13
C GLU A 19 10.32 12.03 13.23
N LEU A 20 9.97 10.74 13.22
CA LEU A 20 10.59 9.72 14.05
C LEU A 20 11.18 8.63 13.16
N TRP A 21 12.37 8.16 13.51
CA TRP A 21 13.09 7.13 12.78
C TRP A 21 13.27 5.89 13.66
N VAL A 22 12.99 4.73 13.10
CA VAL A 22 13.10 3.42 13.76
C VAL A 22 14.03 2.52 12.96
N ASP A 23 14.96 1.87 13.65
CA ASP A 23 15.97 1.00 13.04
C ASP A 23 16.26 -0.20 13.95
N ALA A 24 15.97 -1.41 13.47
CA ALA A 24 16.12 -2.64 14.24
C ALA A 24 17.58 -2.95 14.61
N GLY A 25 18.54 -2.52 13.78
CA GLY A 25 19.96 -2.85 13.93
C GLY A 25 20.73 -1.83 14.76
N THR A 26 20.52 -0.55 14.50
CA THR A 26 21.29 0.56 15.10
C THR A 26 20.52 1.35 16.17
N GLY A 27 19.20 1.14 16.30
CA GLY A 27 18.36 1.90 17.20
C GLY A 27 18.47 1.52 18.67
N SER A 28 18.08 2.48 19.52
CA SER A 28 17.86 2.31 20.97
C SER A 28 16.60 3.06 21.37
N ASP A 29 15.73 2.46 22.20
CA ASP A 29 14.49 3.11 22.65
C ASP A 29 14.73 4.24 23.66
N THR A 30 15.98 4.47 24.07
CA THR A 30 16.41 5.65 24.81
C THR A 30 16.79 6.82 23.91
N ASN A 31 16.88 6.61 22.59
CA ASN A 31 17.24 7.65 21.63
C ASN A 31 16.07 8.62 21.38
N PRO A 32 16.33 9.83 20.87
CA PRO A 32 15.28 10.79 20.56
C PRO A 32 14.44 10.43 19.32
N GLY A 33 14.85 9.42 18.53
CA GLY A 33 14.17 9.04 17.30
C GLY A 33 14.52 9.90 16.08
N SER A 34 15.69 10.55 16.08
CA SER A 34 16.18 11.23 14.87
C SER A 34 16.77 10.25 13.86
N ALA A 35 16.97 10.66 12.61
CA ALA A 35 17.57 9.82 11.57
C ALA A 35 18.93 9.22 11.96
N SER A 36 19.75 9.98 12.71
CA SER A 36 21.08 9.58 13.18
C SER A 36 21.08 8.84 14.53
N LEU A 37 20.04 9.03 15.35
CA LEU A 37 19.83 8.33 16.61
C LEU A 37 18.39 7.77 16.62
N PRO A 38 18.13 6.69 15.87
CA PRO A 38 16.79 6.14 15.71
C PRO A 38 16.36 5.37 16.97
N LEU A 39 15.05 5.26 17.16
CA LEU A 39 14.45 4.31 18.11
C LEU A 39 14.68 2.87 17.63
N ARG A 40 14.65 1.90 18.53
CA ARG A 40 14.84 0.49 18.20
C ARG A 40 13.53 -0.17 17.78
N SER A 41 12.45 0.13 18.48
CA SER A 41 11.15 -0.52 18.31
C SER A 41 10.07 0.41 17.76
N ILE A 42 9.12 -0.17 17.03
CA ILE A 42 7.90 0.52 16.58
C ILE A 42 7.03 0.86 17.80
N THR A 43 7.03 -0.02 18.81
CA THR A 43 6.40 0.20 20.11
C THR A 43 6.86 1.51 20.75
N ALA A 44 8.16 1.78 20.83
CA ALA A 44 8.69 3.01 21.39
C ALA A 44 8.32 4.23 20.53
N ALA A 45 8.35 4.10 19.20
CA ALA A 45 7.97 5.20 18.31
C ALA A 45 6.51 5.60 18.47
N LEU A 46 5.59 4.63 18.51
CA LEU A 46 4.18 4.88 18.82
C LEU A 46 3.99 5.43 20.25
N ALA A 47 4.89 5.14 21.19
CA ALA A 47 4.80 5.70 22.53
C ALA A 47 5.19 7.18 22.59
N VAL A 48 6.00 7.70 21.67
CA VAL A 48 6.44 9.11 21.69
C VAL A 48 5.85 9.96 20.57
N ALA A 49 5.21 9.34 19.57
CA ALA A 49 4.55 10.06 18.49
C ALA A 49 3.42 10.95 19.01
N VAL A 50 3.32 12.14 18.41
CA VAL A 50 2.21 13.08 18.59
C VAL A 50 1.39 13.17 17.29
N PRO A 51 0.19 13.77 17.29
CA PRO A 51 -0.61 13.93 16.08
C PRO A 51 0.18 14.56 14.92
N GLY A 52 0.01 14.01 13.72
CA GLY A 52 0.70 14.43 12.49
C GLY A 52 2.14 13.90 12.33
N THR A 53 2.67 13.12 13.28
CA THR A 53 4.04 12.55 13.19
C THR A 53 4.17 11.61 11.99
N THR A 54 5.28 11.69 11.26
CA THR A 54 5.69 10.62 10.33
C THR A 54 6.76 9.75 10.98
N ILE A 55 6.44 8.47 11.18
CA ILE A 55 7.33 7.45 11.70
C ILE A 55 7.90 6.66 10.52
N PHE A 56 9.19 6.85 10.24
CA PHE A 56 9.93 6.11 9.24
C PHE A 56 10.56 4.86 9.86
N VAL A 57 10.24 3.69 9.32
CA VAL A 57 10.76 2.41 9.79
C VAL A 57 11.74 1.87 8.74
N ARG A 58 13.02 1.74 9.09
CA ARG A 58 14.03 1.19 8.18
C ARG A 58 13.85 -0.30 7.95
N ALA A 59 14.40 -0.78 6.84
CA ALA A 59 14.40 -2.19 6.51
C ALA A 59 14.96 -3.03 7.68
N GLY A 60 14.30 -4.14 7.97
CA GLY A 60 14.62 -4.97 9.12
C GLY A 60 13.43 -5.77 9.63
N THR A 61 13.70 -6.63 10.60
CA THR A 61 12.69 -7.44 11.30
C THR A 61 12.43 -6.87 12.68
N TYR A 62 11.16 -6.58 12.96
CA TYR A 62 10.65 -5.98 14.18
C TYR A 62 9.79 -7.02 14.89
N SER A 63 10.25 -7.51 16.03
CA SER A 63 9.62 -8.60 16.78
C SER A 63 9.91 -8.48 18.27
N VAL A 64 9.23 -9.32 19.07
CA VAL A 64 9.49 -9.42 20.51
C VAL A 64 10.97 -9.69 20.81
N THR A 65 11.63 -10.53 19.99
CA THR A 65 13.00 -10.97 20.24
C THR A 65 14.06 -10.10 19.57
N ALA A 66 13.75 -9.51 18.40
CA ALA A 66 14.71 -8.71 17.65
C ALA A 66 14.81 -7.26 18.18
N THR A 67 13.64 -6.63 18.40
CA THR A 67 13.55 -5.20 18.74
C THR A 67 12.88 -4.94 20.09
N GLY A 68 12.26 -5.96 20.69
CA GLY A 68 11.54 -5.80 21.96
C GLY A 68 10.11 -5.30 21.75
N GLU A 69 9.49 -5.56 20.59
CA GLU A 69 8.10 -5.16 20.35
C GLU A 69 7.15 -5.73 21.41
N VAL A 70 6.15 -4.93 21.78
CA VAL A 70 5.07 -5.34 22.66
C VAL A 70 3.79 -5.42 21.84
N PHE A 71 3.36 -6.64 21.54
CA PHE A 71 2.12 -6.88 20.82
C PHE A 71 0.89 -6.97 21.76
N PRO A 72 -0.28 -6.43 21.37
CA PRO A 72 -0.50 -5.68 20.13
C PRO A 72 0.17 -4.30 20.16
N LEU A 73 0.73 -3.89 19.01
CA LEU A 73 1.16 -2.50 18.80
C LEU A 73 -0.05 -1.58 19.00
N GLN A 74 0.12 -0.52 19.78
CA GLN A 74 -0.98 0.38 20.16
C GLN A 74 -0.97 1.62 19.27
N PHE A 75 -1.89 1.69 18.30
CA PHE A 75 -2.04 2.84 17.42
C PHE A 75 -3.36 3.54 17.75
N GLY A 76 -3.32 4.74 18.33
CA GLY A 76 -4.55 5.47 18.68
C GLY A 76 -5.32 4.85 19.85
N ASN A 77 -4.67 3.95 20.61
CA ASN A 77 -5.24 3.34 21.80
C ASN A 77 -4.56 3.90 23.05
N GLY A 78 -5.25 4.80 23.75
CA GLY A 78 -4.73 5.50 24.93
C GLY A 78 -3.74 6.62 24.64
N ARG A 79 -3.42 6.89 23.36
CA ARG A 79 -2.56 7.99 22.90
C ARG A 79 -3.11 8.61 21.63
N ALA A 80 -2.94 9.92 21.46
CA ALA A 80 -3.39 10.66 20.29
C ALA A 80 -2.42 10.49 19.13
N HIS A 81 -2.85 9.76 18.10
CA HIS A 81 -2.10 9.53 16.86
C HIS A 81 -2.90 10.01 15.63
N ASP A 82 -3.76 11.03 15.78
CA ASP A 82 -4.48 11.60 14.64
C ASP A 82 -3.49 12.07 13.56
N GLY A 83 -3.71 11.66 12.31
CA GLY A 83 -2.83 11.99 11.19
C GLY A 83 -1.41 11.40 11.24
N VAL A 84 -1.11 10.48 12.16
CA VAL A 84 0.21 9.84 12.22
C VAL A 84 0.38 8.89 11.03
N THR A 85 1.53 8.94 10.37
CA THR A 85 1.90 8.02 9.29
C THR A 85 3.00 7.08 9.77
N LEU A 86 2.77 5.77 9.69
CA LEU A 86 3.78 4.73 9.89
C LEU A 86 4.22 4.19 8.52
N LEU A 87 5.44 4.53 8.10
CA LEU A 87 5.94 4.27 6.75
C LEU A 87 7.17 3.36 6.77
N GLY A 88 7.05 2.18 6.18
CA GLY A 88 8.17 1.28 5.95
C GLY A 88 9.07 1.71 4.81
N LEU A 89 10.38 1.55 4.99
CA LEU A 89 11.42 1.88 4.03
C LEU A 89 12.14 0.62 3.58
N GLY A 90 11.89 0.21 2.33
CA GLY A 90 12.40 -1.07 1.84
C GLY A 90 11.64 -2.25 2.46
N SER A 91 12.36 -3.34 2.76
CA SER A 91 11.75 -4.55 3.34
C SER A 91 11.64 -4.43 4.87
N VAL A 92 10.48 -4.01 5.35
CA VAL A 92 10.15 -3.94 6.78
C VAL A 92 9.22 -5.08 7.15
N VAL A 93 9.65 -5.94 8.06
CA VAL A 93 8.86 -7.09 8.54
C VAL A 93 8.50 -6.89 10.00
N VAL A 94 7.21 -6.71 10.28
CA VAL A 94 6.63 -6.84 11.62
C VAL A 94 6.31 -8.32 11.83
N ASP A 95 7.19 -8.98 12.57
CA ASP A 95 7.17 -10.42 12.79
C ASP A 95 6.49 -10.73 14.13
N PHE A 96 5.32 -11.39 14.03
CA PHE A 96 4.49 -11.77 15.17
C PHE A 96 4.92 -13.07 15.83
N ALA A 97 6.02 -13.69 15.41
CA ALA A 97 6.55 -14.88 16.07
C ALA A 97 6.78 -14.61 17.56
N ASN A 98 6.29 -15.50 18.42
CA ASN A 98 6.29 -15.39 19.89
C ASN A 98 5.42 -14.25 20.45
N GLY A 99 4.70 -13.51 19.59
CA GLY A 99 3.61 -12.64 19.99
C GLY A 99 2.39 -13.45 20.43
N ARG A 100 1.56 -12.88 21.30
CA ARG A 100 0.26 -13.46 21.70
C ARG A 100 -0.85 -12.48 21.36
N GLY A 101 -1.95 -13.00 20.83
CA GLY A 101 -3.11 -12.18 20.47
C GLY A 101 -2.93 -11.43 19.15
N ASN A 102 -3.59 -10.28 19.04
CA ASN A 102 -3.53 -9.46 17.83
C ASN A 102 -2.16 -8.81 17.66
N GLY A 103 -1.79 -8.57 16.40
CA GLY A 103 -0.54 -7.92 16.05
C GLY A 103 -0.55 -6.42 16.33
N MET A 104 -1.61 -5.73 15.92
CA MET A 104 -1.82 -4.30 16.12
C MET A 104 -3.28 -3.99 16.44
N ARG A 105 -3.48 -3.00 17.31
CA ARG A 105 -4.79 -2.41 17.61
C ARG A 105 -4.82 -0.97 17.15
N VAL A 106 -5.80 -0.65 16.31
CA VAL A 106 -6.05 0.72 15.81
C VAL A 106 -7.25 1.30 16.54
N GLY A 107 -7.01 2.05 17.60
CA GLY A 107 -8.04 2.66 18.45
C GLY A 107 -8.66 3.94 17.88
N THR A 108 -9.55 4.55 18.65
CA THR A 108 -10.36 5.73 18.27
C THR A 108 -9.56 7.02 18.08
N MET A 109 -8.32 7.10 18.58
CA MET A 109 -7.48 8.30 18.52
C MET A 109 -6.46 8.26 17.38
N ALA A 110 -6.73 7.49 16.32
CA ALA A 110 -5.89 7.40 15.12
C ALA A 110 -6.63 7.91 13.87
N ASN A 111 -7.43 8.98 13.99
CA ASN A 111 -8.22 9.47 12.87
C ASN A 111 -7.30 10.04 11.79
N GLY A 112 -7.55 9.72 10.52
CA GLY A 112 -6.69 10.17 9.42
C GLY A 112 -5.27 9.57 9.44
N ALA A 113 -5.01 8.60 10.33
CA ALA A 113 -3.70 7.97 10.42
C ALA A 113 -3.50 6.96 9.28
N ARG A 114 -2.24 6.65 8.98
CA ARG A 114 -1.87 5.80 7.84
C ARG A 114 -0.80 4.78 8.23
N ILE A 115 -0.92 3.57 7.69
CA ILE A 115 0.16 2.57 7.67
C ILE A 115 0.48 2.24 6.23
N SER A 116 1.77 2.28 5.88
CA SER A 116 2.18 2.02 4.50
C SER A 116 3.48 1.24 4.41
N ASN A 117 3.55 0.31 3.45
CA ASN A 117 4.75 -0.46 3.09
C ASN A 117 5.34 -1.31 4.24
N LEU A 118 4.49 -2.01 5.00
CA LEU A 118 4.91 -2.98 6.02
C LEU A 118 4.53 -4.41 5.63
N THR A 119 5.35 -5.38 6.03
CA THR A 119 5.01 -6.80 5.97
C THR A 119 4.67 -7.31 7.36
N PHE A 120 3.42 -7.68 7.58
CA PHE A 120 2.92 -8.35 8.77
C PHE A 120 3.03 -9.87 8.58
N ALA A 121 3.79 -10.55 9.42
CA ALA A 121 4.12 -11.96 9.18
C ALA A 121 4.15 -12.87 10.42
N ASN A 122 4.12 -14.17 10.16
CA ASN A 122 4.42 -15.26 11.12
C ASN A 122 3.57 -15.22 12.40
N MET A 123 2.26 -15.06 12.27
CA MET A 123 1.36 -15.07 13.42
C MET A 123 1.00 -16.50 13.85
N ASP A 124 0.81 -16.71 15.15
CA ASP A 124 0.16 -17.92 15.66
C ASP A 124 -1.30 -18.01 15.16
N LYS A 125 -1.61 -19.11 14.47
CA LYS A 125 -2.90 -19.38 13.82
C LYS A 125 -3.84 -20.26 14.67
N THR A 126 -3.50 -20.52 15.94
CA THR A 126 -4.26 -21.43 16.81
C THR A 126 -5.54 -20.82 17.39
N ASP A 127 -5.51 -19.53 17.74
CA ASP A 127 -6.69 -18.81 18.26
C ASP A 127 -7.49 -18.25 17.08
N TRP A 128 -8.76 -18.61 16.98
CA TRP A 128 -9.64 -18.25 15.87
C TRP A 128 -9.74 -16.73 15.62
N TRP A 129 -9.60 -15.91 16.66
CA TRP A 129 -9.85 -14.46 16.61
C TRP A 129 -8.60 -13.61 16.45
N THR A 130 -7.40 -14.21 16.40
CA THR A 130 -6.17 -13.43 16.23
C THR A 130 -6.10 -12.83 14.84
N ALA A 131 -5.83 -11.52 14.79
CA ALA A 131 -5.65 -10.78 13.55
C ALA A 131 -4.37 -9.96 13.57
N ALA A 132 -3.74 -9.80 12.40
CA ALA A 132 -2.61 -8.90 12.24
C ALA A 132 -3.00 -7.46 12.62
N ILE A 133 -4.17 -6.99 12.18
CA ILE A 133 -4.74 -5.72 12.58
C ILE A 133 -6.18 -5.92 13.06
N SER A 134 -6.51 -5.34 14.20
CA SER A 134 -7.89 -5.20 14.66
C SER A 134 -8.22 -3.72 14.89
N ALA A 135 -9.30 -3.25 14.31
CA ALA A 135 -9.83 -1.92 14.57
C ALA A 135 -10.52 -1.90 15.94
N GLY A 136 -10.17 -0.93 16.78
CA GLY A 136 -10.75 -0.60 18.08
C GLY A 136 -10.04 -1.13 19.33
N THR A 137 -10.60 -0.79 20.49
CA THR A 137 -10.16 -1.29 21.80
C THR A 137 -11.06 -2.45 22.20
N TYR A 138 -10.51 -3.59 22.60
CA TYR A 138 -11.31 -4.78 22.98
C TYR A 138 -12.44 -4.38 23.96
N ASN A 139 -13.70 -4.44 23.50
CA ASN A 139 -14.92 -4.01 24.21
C ASN A 139 -15.11 -2.49 24.41
N GLY A 140 -14.49 -1.64 23.60
CA GLY A 140 -14.69 -0.19 23.62
C GLY A 140 -15.61 0.32 22.51
N SER A 141 -16.18 1.50 22.71
CA SER A 141 -17.03 2.16 21.71
C SER A 141 -16.18 2.92 20.68
N GLY A 142 -15.92 2.31 19.53
CA GLY A 142 -15.43 2.99 18.33
C GLY A 142 -14.09 2.50 17.77
N ALA A 143 -13.80 2.96 16.55
CA ALA A 143 -12.54 2.80 15.85
C ALA A 143 -12.08 4.15 15.28
N ALA A 144 -10.85 4.24 14.79
CA ALA A 144 -10.43 5.37 13.98
C ALA A 144 -11.37 5.58 12.79
N THR A 145 -11.51 6.83 12.37
CA THR A 145 -12.15 7.20 11.11
C THR A 145 -11.11 7.71 10.13
N PHE A 146 -11.35 7.56 8.83
CA PHE A 146 -10.41 7.99 7.79
C PHE A 146 -9.01 7.34 7.89
N PHE A 147 -8.94 6.12 8.41
CA PHE A 147 -7.68 5.39 8.53
C PHE A 147 -7.28 4.78 7.18
N GLU A 148 -6.03 4.96 6.77
CA GLU A 148 -5.50 4.45 5.49
C GLU A 148 -4.49 3.31 5.74
N LEU A 149 -4.63 2.22 5.00
CA LEU A 149 -3.72 1.09 5.04
C LEU A 149 -3.39 0.68 3.61
N ASP A 150 -2.15 0.93 3.20
CA ASP A 150 -1.73 0.69 1.83
C ASP A 150 -0.39 0.00 1.68
N ARG A 151 -0.22 -0.70 0.55
CA ARG A 151 1.04 -1.33 0.16
C ARG A 151 1.61 -2.27 1.24
N CYS A 152 0.75 -2.82 2.08
CA CYS A 152 1.14 -3.76 3.12
C CYS A 152 1.00 -5.20 2.63
N ARG A 153 1.81 -6.08 3.22
CA ARG A 153 1.77 -7.53 2.98
C ARG A 153 1.34 -8.22 4.26
N PHE A 154 0.34 -9.09 4.18
CA PHE A 154 -0.14 -9.95 5.25
C PHE A 154 0.21 -11.39 4.86
N VAL A 155 1.26 -11.93 5.46
CA VAL A 155 1.91 -13.16 5.00
C VAL A 155 1.97 -14.15 6.13
N ASP A 156 1.34 -15.32 5.98
CA ASP A 156 1.33 -16.33 7.03
C ASP A 156 0.78 -15.83 8.37
N VAL A 157 -0.19 -14.90 8.34
CA VAL A 157 -0.92 -14.47 9.53
C VAL A 157 -2.23 -15.26 9.69
N ASN A 158 -2.88 -15.20 10.85
CA ASN A 158 -4.14 -15.92 11.03
C ASN A 158 -5.28 -15.24 10.26
N ARG A 159 -5.77 -14.09 10.76
CA ARG A 159 -6.61 -13.16 10.01
C ARG A 159 -5.79 -11.95 9.57
N GLY A 160 -6.13 -11.36 8.43
CA GLY A 160 -5.53 -10.10 8.00
C GLY A 160 -6.04 -8.94 8.87
N ILE A 161 -7.28 -8.54 8.68
CA ILE A 161 -7.88 -7.36 9.31
C ILE A 161 -9.26 -7.69 9.86
N ILE A 162 -9.51 -7.32 11.12
CA ILE A 162 -10.85 -7.33 11.70
C ILE A 162 -11.34 -5.89 11.90
N LEU A 163 -12.46 -5.58 11.26
CA LEU A 163 -13.23 -4.35 11.42
C LEU A 163 -14.49 -4.66 12.25
N TRP A 164 -14.33 -4.77 13.57
CA TRP A 164 -15.42 -5.07 14.48
C TRP A 164 -15.20 -4.58 15.91
N GLN A 165 -16.17 -3.81 16.41
CA GLN A 165 -16.24 -3.33 17.81
C GLN A 165 -17.68 -3.17 18.33
N GLY A 166 -18.66 -3.79 17.65
CA GLY A 166 -20.08 -3.60 17.97
C GLY A 166 -20.65 -2.22 17.63
N VAL A 167 -19.89 -1.41 16.87
CA VAL A 167 -20.36 -0.17 16.26
C VAL A 167 -19.82 -0.09 14.82
N PRO A 168 -20.55 0.57 13.89
CA PRO A 168 -20.07 0.76 12.53
C PRO A 168 -18.70 1.42 12.46
N ILE A 169 -17.84 0.87 11.59
CA ILE A 169 -16.52 1.43 11.29
C ILE A 169 -16.60 2.08 9.91
N THR A 170 -16.17 3.33 9.80
CA THR A 170 -16.35 4.11 8.57
C THR A 170 -15.11 4.89 8.19
N GLY A 171 -14.98 5.12 6.88
CA GLY A 171 -13.92 5.92 6.28
C GLY A 171 -12.57 5.21 6.17
N TRP A 172 -12.47 3.91 6.48
CA TRP A 172 -11.22 3.20 6.25
C TRP A 172 -10.97 3.00 4.76
N ALA A 173 -9.74 3.26 4.32
CA ALA A 173 -9.25 2.96 2.99
C ALA A 173 -8.20 1.86 3.09
N ILE A 174 -8.56 0.65 2.66
CA ILE A 174 -7.69 -0.53 2.67
C ILE A 174 -7.40 -0.90 1.23
N HIS A 175 -6.22 -0.50 0.74
CA HIS A 175 -5.92 -0.64 -0.68
C HIS A 175 -4.50 -1.03 -1.01
N ASP A 176 -4.29 -1.65 -2.16
CA ASP A 176 -2.94 -1.97 -2.65
C ASP A 176 -2.20 -2.96 -1.75
N ASN A 177 -2.93 -3.76 -0.97
CA ASN A 177 -2.36 -4.73 -0.05
C ASN A 177 -2.38 -6.14 -0.64
N LEU A 178 -1.43 -6.96 -0.19
CA LEU A 178 -1.37 -8.39 -0.50
C LEU A 178 -1.66 -9.20 0.75
N PHE A 179 -2.60 -10.14 0.65
CA PHE A 179 -2.94 -11.12 1.67
C PHE A 179 -2.62 -12.51 1.13
N VAL A 180 -1.69 -13.22 1.76
CA VAL A 180 -1.23 -14.52 1.27
C VAL A 180 -1.11 -15.56 2.40
N ASP A 181 -1.58 -16.76 2.13
CA ASP A 181 -1.42 -17.95 2.98
C ASP A 181 -1.92 -17.72 4.41
N LEU A 182 -3.12 -17.16 4.53
CA LEU A 182 -3.75 -16.86 5.81
C LEU A 182 -4.17 -18.14 6.54
N GLY A 183 -4.35 -18.05 7.86
CA GLY A 183 -4.94 -19.12 8.66
C GLY A 183 -6.47 -19.15 8.60
N ASN A 184 -7.07 -18.01 8.27
CA ASN A 184 -8.51 -17.79 8.36
C ASN A 184 -8.95 -16.77 7.29
N ASP A 185 -9.55 -15.65 7.70
CA ASP A 185 -10.13 -14.62 6.84
C ASP A 185 -9.14 -13.50 6.46
N GLY A 186 -9.33 -12.91 5.26
CA GLY A 186 -8.56 -11.76 4.80
C GLY A 186 -8.96 -10.46 5.51
N ILE A 187 -10.13 -9.94 5.18
CA ILE A 187 -10.72 -8.76 5.83
C ILE A 187 -12.12 -9.12 6.32
N ASP A 188 -12.38 -8.90 7.60
CA ASP A 188 -13.71 -9.08 8.16
C ASP A 188 -14.36 -7.77 8.55
N GLU A 189 -15.48 -7.44 7.91
CA GLU A 189 -16.35 -6.35 8.28
C GLU A 189 -17.72 -6.90 8.69
N PHE A 190 -18.08 -6.75 9.97
CA PHE A 190 -19.25 -7.40 10.58
C PHE A 190 -20.47 -6.49 10.76
N ASP A 191 -20.30 -5.17 10.58
CA ASP A 191 -21.33 -4.19 10.95
C ASP A 191 -22.03 -3.60 9.71
N PRO A 192 -23.37 -3.74 9.56
CA PRO A 192 -24.09 -3.33 8.36
C PRO A 192 -24.15 -1.82 8.10
N GLY A 193 -23.87 -1.01 9.13
CA GLY A 193 -23.74 0.44 9.01
C GLY A 193 -22.35 0.91 8.57
N SER A 194 -21.39 0.00 8.40
CA SER A 194 -20.02 0.33 8.01
C SER A 194 -19.95 0.81 6.55
N ALA A 195 -18.96 1.67 6.30
CA ALA A 195 -18.78 2.37 5.03
C ALA A 195 -17.29 2.63 4.80
N ASN A 196 -16.62 1.68 4.14
CA ASN A 196 -15.18 1.67 3.90
C ASN A 196 -14.87 1.45 2.41
N GLU A 197 -13.61 1.63 2.02
CA GLU A 197 -13.10 1.29 0.69
C GLU A 197 -12.11 0.13 0.84
N ILE A 198 -12.40 -0.99 0.18
CA ILE A 198 -11.50 -2.15 0.07
C ILE A 198 -11.16 -2.28 -1.42
N THR A 199 -10.04 -1.70 -1.84
CA THR A 199 -9.75 -1.56 -3.28
C THR A 199 -8.38 -2.03 -3.70
N ASN A 200 -8.25 -2.60 -4.90
CA ASN A 200 -6.96 -2.97 -5.46
C ASN A 200 -6.12 -3.90 -4.55
N ASN A 201 -6.74 -4.78 -3.77
CA ASN A 201 -6.03 -5.76 -2.96
C ASN A 201 -5.94 -7.10 -3.69
N THR A 202 -4.95 -7.92 -3.34
CA THR A 202 -4.86 -9.30 -3.83
C THR A 202 -4.91 -10.26 -2.64
N PHE A 203 -5.88 -11.17 -2.66
CA PHE A 203 -6.07 -12.25 -1.70
C PHE A 203 -5.73 -13.56 -2.37
N VAL A 204 -4.78 -14.30 -1.82
CA VAL A 204 -4.37 -15.61 -2.36
C VAL A 204 -4.31 -16.61 -1.21
N ASN A 205 -4.95 -17.76 -1.42
CA ASN A 205 -4.97 -18.87 -0.46
C ASN A 205 -5.50 -18.44 0.93
N THR A 206 -6.72 -17.92 0.99
CA THR A 206 -7.42 -17.70 2.27
C THR A 206 -8.34 -18.90 2.57
N PRO A 207 -8.04 -19.72 3.60
CA PRO A 207 -8.79 -20.96 3.84
C PRO A 207 -10.24 -20.73 4.29
N GLN A 208 -10.60 -19.50 4.62
CA GLN A 208 -11.96 -19.08 4.89
C GLN A 208 -12.41 -18.02 3.86
N LEU A 209 -12.59 -16.78 4.27
CA LEU A 209 -13.10 -15.71 3.40
C LEU A 209 -11.93 -14.86 2.89
N GLY A 210 -11.99 -14.41 1.64
CA GLY A 210 -11.18 -13.28 1.23
C GLY A 210 -11.67 -12.01 1.93
N VAL A 211 -12.96 -11.71 1.79
CA VAL A 211 -13.62 -10.60 2.48
C VAL A 211 -14.98 -11.01 3.03
N LEU A 212 -15.25 -10.72 4.31
CA LEU A 212 -16.61 -10.60 4.83
C LEU A 212 -17.07 -9.15 4.69
N ALA A 213 -18.16 -8.93 3.96
CA ALA A 213 -18.62 -7.64 3.47
C ALA A 213 -20.00 -7.27 4.01
N ASP A 214 -20.19 -7.24 5.32
CA ASP A 214 -21.50 -6.92 5.89
C ASP A 214 -21.82 -5.42 5.84
N GLY A 215 -20.83 -4.52 5.72
CA GLY A 215 -21.06 -3.08 5.55
C GLY A 215 -21.80 -2.77 4.24
N ASN A 216 -23.03 -2.28 4.33
CA ASN A 216 -23.88 -2.07 3.14
C ASN A 216 -23.42 -0.92 2.25
N ALA A 217 -22.60 -0.01 2.80
CA ALA A 217 -22.03 1.12 2.06
C ALA A 217 -20.55 0.91 1.69
N THR A 218 -19.94 -0.19 2.12
CA THR A 218 -18.54 -0.51 1.83
C THR A 218 -18.37 -0.92 0.37
N ARG A 219 -17.47 -0.22 -0.32
CA ARG A 219 -17.09 -0.48 -1.70
C ARG A 219 -15.94 -1.48 -1.75
N ILE A 220 -16.08 -2.50 -2.57
CA ILE A 220 -15.11 -3.57 -2.77
C ILE A 220 -14.83 -3.64 -4.27
N VAL A 221 -13.75 -3.02 -4.70
CA VAL A 221 -13.52 -2.74 -6.13
C VAL A 221 -12.08 -3.07 -6.53
N ASN A 222 -11.85 -3.62 -7.72
CA ASN A 222 -10.51 -3.90 -8.24
C ASN A 222 -9.70 -4.93 -7.45
N ASN A 223 -10.34 -5.79 -6.64
CA ASN A 223 -9.60 -6.80 -5.88
C ASN A 223 -9.47 -8.10 -6.67
N VAL A 224 -8.38 -8.84 -6.44
CA VAL A 224 -8.19 -10.20 -6.94
C VAL A 224 -8.37 -11.18 -5.78
N LEU A 225 -9.25 -12.17 -5.93
CA LEU A 225 -9.55 -13.18 -4.91
C LEU A 225 -9.33 -14.58 -5.47
N VAL A 226 -8.25 -15.22 -5.02
CA VAL A 226 -7.74 -16.46 -5.62
C VAL A 226 -7.55 -17.56 -4.59
N GLY A 227 -8.07 -18.75 -4.86
CA GLY A 227 -7.85 -19.92 -4.00
C GLY A 227 -8.46 -19.76 -2.60
N CYS A 228 -9.46 -18.90 -2.44
CA CYS A 228 -10.19 -18.72 -1.19
C CYS A 228 -11.24 -19.84 -1.01
N ARG A 229 -11.63 -20.18 0.23
CA ARG A 229 -12.86 -20.98 0.40
C ARG A 229 -14.08 -20.19 -0.09
N VAL A 230 -14.17 -18.91 0.28
CA VAL A 230 -15.10 -17.98 -0.35
C VAL A 230 -14.34 -16.72 -0.72
N GLY A 231 -14.50 -16.22 -1.95
CA GLY A 231 -13.99 -14.90 -2.32
C GLY A 231 -14.60 -13.81 -1.43
N ILE A 232 -15.89 -13.49 -1.64
CA ILE A 232 -16.61 -12.51 -0.82
C ILE A 232 -17.86 -13.13 -0.19
N ALA A 233 -17.98 -13.05 1.13
CA ALA A 233 -19.22 -13.38 1.83
C ALA A 233 -19.95 -12.13 2.30
N SER A 234 -21.28 -12.15 2.30
CA SER A 234 -22.09 -11.07 2.88
C SER A 234 -23.47 -11.55 3.30
N SER A 235 -23.84 -11.22 4.52
CA SER A 235 -25.18 -11.39 5.07
C SER A 235 -26.11 -10.20 4.78
N GLY A 236 -25.58 -9.14 4.13
CA GLY A 236 -26.30 -7.92 3.77
C GLY A 236 -27.35 -8.09 2.66
N ASN A 237 -28.00 -6.97 2.30
CA ASN A 237 -29.09 -6.96 1.32
C ASN A 237 -28.57 -7.08 -0.12
N ALA A 238 -29.12 -8.04 -0.90
CA ALA A 238 -28.78 -8.28 -2.30
C ALA A 238 -28.91 -7.04 -3.21
N GLY A 239 -29.86 -6.14 -2.92
CA GLY A 239 -30.13 -4.96 -3.77
C GLY A 239 -28.99 -3.94 -3.82
N ALA A 240 -28.05 -3.96 -2.87
CA ALA A 240 -26.93 -3.02 -2.79
C ALA A 240 -25.59 -3.62 -3.27
N ALA A 241 -25.49 -4.96 -3.36
CA ALA A 241 -24.22 -5.64 -3.63
C ALA A 241 -23.65 -5.31 -5.02
N ALA A 242 -24.50 -5.32 -6.06
CA ALA A 242 -24.06 -5.08 -7.44
C ALA A 242 -23.54 -3.66 -7.71
N ALA A 243 -23.91 -2.67 -6.88
CA ALA A 243 -23.45 -1.29 -7.04
C ALA A 243 -22.12 -1.01 -6.32
N ARG A 244 -21.75 -1.84 -5.34
CA ARG A 244 -20.57 -1.62 -4.48
C ARG A 244 -19.50 -2.69 -4.64
N ILE A 245 -19.81 -3.83 -5.24
CA ILE A 245 -18.89 -4.95 -5.50
C ILE A 245 -18.74 -5.12 -7.02
N THR A 246 -17.75 -4.44 -7.59
CA THR A 246 -17.54 -4.36 -9.05
C THR A 246 -16.06 -4.38 -9.40
N SER A 247 -15.73 -4.77 -10.61
CA SER A 247 -14.35 -4.81 -11.14
C SER A 247 -13.40 -5.66 -10.29
N ASN A 248 -13.90 -6.63 -9.52
CA ASN A 248 -13.06 -7.63 -8.86
C ASN A 248 -12.86 -8.82 -9.80
N ASP A 249 -11.84 -9.63 -9.54
CA ASP A 249 -11.64 -10.92 -10.17
C ASP A 249 -11.70 -12.05 -9.14
N PHE A 250 -12.34 -13.15 -9.52
CA PHE A 250 -12.48 -14.34 -8.71
C PHE A 250 -11.98 -15.56 -9.47
N PHE A 251 -11.00 -16.27 -8.91
CA PHE A 251 -10.41 -17.41 -9.61
C PHE A 251 -10.00 -18.56 -8.69
N GLY A 252 -10.41 -19.77 -9.02
CA GLY A 252 -10.02 -20.96 -8.27
C GLY A 252 -10.52 -21.01 -6.82
N ASN A 253 -11.51 -20.19 -6.46
CA ASN A 253 -12.15 -20.25 -5.15
C ASN A 253 -13.07 -21.49 -5.06
N THR A 254 -13.34 -21.97 -3.84
CA THR A 254 -14.40 -23.00 -3.67
C THR A 254 -15.78 -22.39 -3.99
N LEU A 255 -16.01 -21.16 -3.56
CA LEU A 255 -17.13 -20.31 -3.97
C LEU A 255 -16.60 -18.90 -4.24
N ASP A 256 -16.98 -18.28 -5.35
CA ASP A 256 -16.58 -16.89 -5.58
C ASP A 256 -17.30 -15.93 -4.63
N VAL A 257 -18.59 -16.18 -4.38
CA VAL A 257 -19.40 -15.40 -3.44
C VAL A 257 -20.33 -16.29 -2.61
N GLN A 258 -20.67 -15.84 -1.39
CA GLN A 258 -21.59 -16.56 -0.49
C GLN A 258 -22.48 -15.60 0.31
N GLY A 259 -23.76 -15.93 0.47
CA GLY A 259 -24.66 -15.28 1.43
C GLY A 259 -25.85 -14.57 0.78
N ALA A 260 -26.68 -13.95 1.61
CA ALA A 260 -27.97 -13.37 1.20
C ALA A 260 -27.81 -12.21 0.20
N ALA A 261 -26.64 -11.58 0.17
CA ALA A 261 -26.32 -10.53 -0.79
C ALA A 261 -26.14 -11.02 -2.23
N PHE A 262 -25.98 -12.33 -2.45
CA PHE A 262 -25.59 -12.93 -3.73
C PHE A 262 -26.56 -14.01 -4.23
N PRO A 263 -27.88 -13.74 -4.33
CA PRO A 263 -28.86 -14.75 -4.74
C PRO A 263 -28.64 -15.27 -6.17
N GLY A 264 -27.94 -14.50 -7.02
CA GLY A 264 -27.59 -14.85 -8.40
C GLY A 264 -26.12 -15.24 -8.60
N GLY A 265 -25.34 -15.41 -7.52
CA GLY A 265 -23.89 -15.58 -7.62
C GLY A 265 -23.15 -14.25 -7.79
N VAL A 266 -22.01 -14.31 -8.49
CA VAL A 266 -21.10 -13.16 -8.67
C VAL A 266 -21.85 -11.99 -9.34
N PRO A 267 -21.85 -10.78 -8.74
CA PRO A 267 -22.54 -9.63 -9.33
C PRO A 267 -21.94 -9.23 -10.70
N PRO A 268 -22.75 -8.67 -11.63
CA PRO A 268 -22.24 -8.14 -12.89
C PRO A 268 -21.16 -7.08 -12.71
N GLY A 269 -20.24 -6.98 -13.69
CA GLY A 269 -19.12 -6.06 -13.63
C GLY A 269 -17.88 -6.61 -12.92
N ASN A 270 -17.93 -7.83 -12.39
CA ASN A 270 -16.76 -8.57 -11.92
C ASN A 270 -16.31 -9.61 -12.97
N LEU A 271 -15.06 -10.04 -12.88
CA LEU A 271 -14.43 -11.03 -13.71
C LEU A 271 -14.29 -12.37 -12.97
N THR A 272 -14.14 -13.44 -13.74
CA THR A 272 -13.91 -14.81 -13.26
C THR A 272 -12.87 -15.49 -14.15
N VAL A 273 -11.68 -14.87 -14.27
CA VAL A 273 -10.63 -15.28 -15.22
C VAL A 273 -9.33 -15.63 -14.49
N ASP A 274 -8.47 -16.42 -15.12
CA ASP A 274 -7.14 -16.69 -14.57
C ASP A 274 -6.32 -15.38 -14.50
N PRO A 275 -5.84 -14.95 -13.32
CA PRO A 275 -5.01 -13.75 -13.18
C PRO A 275 -3.70 -13.82 -13.96
N ARG A 276 -3.23 -15.01 -14.34
CA ARG A 276 -1.94 -15.24 -14.99
C ARG A 276 -0.79 -14.63 -14.19
N PHE A 277 -0.69 -14.98 -12.91
CA PHE A 277 0.41 -14.55 -12.05
C PHE A 277 1.77 -15.06 -12.55
N VAL A 278 2.83 -14.27 -12.34
CA VAL A 278 4.19 -14.59 -12.79
C VAL A 278 4.72 -15.87 -12.15
N ASN A 279 4.70 -15.99 -10.82
CA ASN A 279 5.21 -17.17 -10.12
C ASN A 279 4.57 -17.36 -8.72
N PRO A 280 3.33 -17.87 -8.64
CA PRO A 280 2.64 -18.09 -7.37
C PRO A 280 3.40 -18.94 -6.33
N PRO A 281 4.11 -20.03 -6.71
CA PRO A 281 4.90 -20.82 -5.74
C PRO A 281 5.96 -20.02 -4.97
N THR A 282 6.46 -18.92 -5.52
CA THR A 282 7.42 -18.02 -4.84
C THR A 282 6.75 -16.76 -4.30
N ARG A 283 5.42 -16.73 -4.22
CA ARG A 283 4.60 -15.56 -3.82
C ARG A 283 4.78 -14.32 -4.71
N ASP A 284 5.09 -14.54 -5.99
CA ASP A 284 5.13 -13.48 -7.00
C ASP A 284 3.79 -13.41 -7.75
N PHE A 285 2.93 -12.54 -7.24
CA PHE A 285 1.55 -12.34 -7.73
C PHE A 285 1.43 -11.13 -8.67
N ARG A 286 2.55 -10.66 -9.23
CA ARG A 286 2.49 -9.71 -10.35
C ARG A 286 1.85 -10.40 -11.56
N LEU A 287 1.15 -9.64 -12.39
CA LEU A 287 0.50 -10.15 -13.60
C LEU A 287 1.53 -10.42 -14.71
N GLN A 288 1.34 -11.50 -15.47
CA GLN A 288 2.00 -11.71 -16.75
C GLN A 288 1.36 -10.80 -17.82
N ALA A 289 2.12 -10.43 -18.84
CA ALA A 289 1.69 -9.52 -19.92
C ALA A 289 0.44 -9.98 -20.71
N THR A 290 0.04 -11.25 -20.59
CA THR A 290 -1.15 -11.80 -21.24
C THR A 290 -2.37 -11.88 -20.31
N SER A 291 -2.29 -11.32 -19.10
CA SER A 291 -3.40 -11.30 -18.16
C SER A 291 -4.53 -10.42 -18.69
N ALA A 292 -5.77 -10.88 -18.52
CA ALA A 292 -6.96 -10.08 -18.81
C ALA A 292 -7.28 -9.08 -17.70
N LEU A 293 -6.52 -9.08 -16.59
CA LEU A 293 -6.67 -8.16 -15.48
C LEU A 293 -5.89 -6.85 -15.67
N ILE A 294 -5.05 -6.80 -16.71
CA ILE A 294 -4.29 -5.59 -17.08
C ILE A 294 -5.26 -4.54 -17.62
N ASP A 295 -5.20 -3.32 -17.09
CA ASP A 295 -6.05 -2.18 -17.42
C ASP A 295 -7.57 -2.49 -17.36
N ALA A 296 -7.97 -3.44 -16.53
CA ALA A 296 -9.36 -3.90 -16.41
C ALA A 296 -10.11 -3.29 -15.21
N GLY A 297 -9.42 -2.55 -14.36
CA GLY A 297 -9.97 -1.97 -13.14
C GLY A 297 -10.84 -0.73 -13.36
N ASP A 298 -11.63 -0.39 -12.36
CA ASP A 298 -12.39 0.87 -12.30
C ASP A 298 -11.43 2.04 -12.00
N PRO A 299 -11.28 3.03 -12.91
CA PRO A 299 -10.40 4.18 -12.70
C PRO A 299 -10.95 5.21 -11.71
N ARG A 300 -12.17 5.03 -11.20
CA ARG A 300 -12.81 5.96 -10.25
C ARG A 300 -12.45 5.69 -8.79
N VAL A 301 -11.71 4.63 -8.50
CA VAL A 301 -11.19 4.40 -7.15
C VAL A 301 -10.07 5.39 -6.84
N PHE A 302 -9.75 5.58 -5.56
CA PHE A 302 -8.59 6.38 -5.17
C PHE A 302 -7.31 5.65 -5.61
N LEU A 303 -6.44 6.35 -6.35
CA LEU A 303 -5.20 5.79 -6.90
C LEU A 303 -3.98 6.50 -6.30
N ARG A 304 -3.09 5.73 -5.66
CA ARG A 304 -1.70 6.13 -5.38
C ARG A 304 -0.76 5.22 -6.18
N ALA A 305 0.31 4.75 -5.54
CA ALA A 305 1.18 3.74 -6.08
C ALA A 305 0.76 2.35 -5.58
N ASP A 306 1.00 1.33 -6.40
CA ASP A 306 0.79 -0.07 -6.09
C ASP A 306 1.78 -0.59 -5.02
N LEU A 307 1.71 -1.89 -4.75
CA LEU A 307 2.55 -2.58 -3.78
C LEU A 307 4.07 -2.60 -4.10
N ASP A 308 4.45 -2.32 -5.35
CA ASP A 308 5.84 -2.22 -5.85
C ASP A 308 6.24 -0.76 -6.14
N ASP A 309 5.53 0.21 -5.57
CA ASP A 309 5.70 1.63 -5.84
C ASP A 309 5.44 2.04 -7.30
N ALA A 310 4.86 1.23 -8.18
CA ALA A 310 4.45 1.66 -9.52
C ALA A 310 3.21 2.58 -9.46
N PRO A 311 3.12 3.65 -10.26
CA PRO A 311 1.87 4.40 -10.44
C PRO A 311 0.75 3.48 -10.94
N ARG A 312 -0.49 3.63 -10.44
CA ARG A 312 -1.65 2.83 -10.86
C ARG A 312 -2.39 3.32 -12.12
N ALA A 313 -1.75 4.15 -12.90
CA ALA A 313 -2.35 4.64 -14.13
C ALA A 313 -1.30 4.50 -15.22
N ILE A 314 -0.94 3.26 -15.49
CA ILE A 314 -0.03 2.87 -16.57
C ILE A 314 -0.89 2.31 -17.71
N ASP A 315 -0.52 2.61 -18.96
CA ASP A 315 -1.14 1.99 -20.15
C ASP A 315 -0.49 0.61 -20.34
N GLY A 316 -0.94 -0.37 -19.54
CA GLY A 316 -0.37 -1.71 -19.45
C GLY A 316 -0.69 -2.60 -20.66
N ASN A 317 -1.74 -2.30 -21.41
CA ASN A 317 -2.17 -3.00 -22.60
C ASN A 317 -1.84 -2.23 -23.91
N GLN A 318 -1.37 -0.99 -23.79
CA GLN A 318 -1.01 -0.10 -24.89
C GLN A 318 -2.20 0.31 -25.79
N ASP A 319 -3.40 0.49 -25.25
CA ASP A 319 -4.57 0.96 -26.00
C ASP A 319 -4.81 2.48 -25.88
N GLY A 320 -4.03 3.16 -25.02
CA GLY A 320 -4.10 4.61 -24.82
C GLY A 320 -5.11 5.06 -23.76
N THR A 321 -5.72 4.11 -23.06
CA THR A 321 -6.47 4.36 -21.83
C THR A 321 -5.57 4.09 -20.61
N LEU A 322 -5.96 4.59 -19.44
CA LEU A 322 -5.21 4.42 -18.18
C LEU A 322 -6.07 3.87 -17.02
N PRO A 323 -6.99 2.90 -17.21
CA PRO A 323 -7.55 2.17 -16.07
C PRO A 323 -6.43 1.44 -15.31
N PRO A 324 -6.53 1.30 -13.99
CA PRO A 324 -5.59 0.51 -13.22
C PRO A 324 -5.76 -0.98 -13.52
N ASP A 325 -4.76 -1.76 -13.17
CA ASP A 325 -4.91 -3.21 -13.05
C ASP A 325 -5.83 -3.59 -11.89
N ILE A 326 -6.51 -4.73 -12.02
CA ILE A 326 -7.21 -5.35 -10.89
C ILE A 326 -6.16 -6.07 -10.02
N GLY A 327 -6.02 -5.63 -8.76
CA GLY A 327 -5.17 -6.24 -7.75
C GLY A 327 -4.11 -5.32 -7.13
N ALA A 328 -3.24 -5.91 -6.31
CA ALA A 328 -2.22 -5.22 -5.51
C ALA A 328 -1.07 -4.62 -6.34
N TYR A 329 -0.90 -5.09 -7.58
CA TYR A 329 0.19 -4.73 -8.46
C TYR A 329 -0.34 -4.09 -9.74
N GLU A 330 0.42 -3.15 -10.27
CA GLU A 330 0.28 -2.57 -11.59
C GLU A 330 1.34 -3.17 -12.53
N PHE A 331 0.87 -3.63 -13.68
CA PHE A 331 1.70 -4.06 -14.77
C PHE A 331 2.26 -2.85 -15.51
N GLY A 332 3.56 -2.93 -15.82
CA GLY A 332 4.23 -1.89 -16.57
C GLY A 332 5.37 -2.48 -17.37
N PHE A 333 5.51 -2.02 -18.61
CA PHE A 333 6.52 -2.53 -19.53
C PHE A 333 7.91 -2.00 -19.25
N VAL A 334 8.06 -0.87 -18.56
CA VAL A 334 9.36 -0.30 -18.22
C VAL A 334 9.64 -0.55 -16.76
N ASN A 335 10.68 -1.32 -16.49
CA ASN A 335 11.10 -1.68 -15.14
C ASN A 335 12.38 -0.91 -14.81
N VAL A 336 12.39 -0.32 -13.62
CA VAL A 336 13.54 0.40 -13.08
C VAL A 336 13.96 -0.28 -11.79
N THR A 337 15.26 -0.52 -11.63
CA THR A 337 15.83 -0.92 -10.34
C THR A 337 17.00 -0.02 -10.00
N THR A 338 17.16 0.25 -8.71
CA THR A 338 18.25 1.07 -8.19
C THR A 338 19.01 0.32 -7.12
N ASN A 339 20.33 0.45 -7.09
CA ASN A 339 21.17 -0.11 -6.05
C ASN A 339 22.27 0.87 -5.65
N VAL A 340 22.56 0.96 -4.36
CA VAL A 340 23.60 1.85 -3.82
C VAL A 340 24.80 1.00 -3.39
N VAL A 341 25.91 1.16 -4.08
CA VAL A 341 27.15 0.44 -3.80
C VAL A 341 28.09 1.34 -3.00
N GLY A 342 28.45 0.89 -1.79
CA GLY A 342 29.40 1.57 -0.92
C GLY A 342 28.98 2.97 -0.47
N GLY A 343 27.69 3.32 -0.59
CA GLY A 343 27.15 4.65 -0.23
C GLY A 343 27.55 5.79 -1.17
N VAL A 344 28.29 5.51 -2.24
CA VAL A 344 28.88 6.53 -3.13
C VAL A 344 28.64 6.29 -4.63
N VAL A 345 28.15 5.11 -5.00
CA VAL A 345 27.75 4.80 -6.38
C VAL A 345 26.29 4.37 -6.39
N LEU A 346 25.47 5.07 -7.16
CA LEU A 346 24.12 4.64 -7.49
C LEU A 346 24.15 3.96 -8.86
N THR A 347 23.76 2.69 -8.92
CA THR A 347 23.50 1.98 -10.17
C THR A 347 22.00 1.98 -10.45
N ILE A 348 21.62 2.35 -11.66
CA ILE A 348 20.23 2.33 -12.14
C ILE A 348 20.17 1.41 -13.35
N ASP A 349 19.32 0.38 -13.28
CA ASP A 349 19.05 -0.51 -14.40
C ASP A 349 17.66 -0.22 -14.95
N VAL A 350 17.58 -0.07 -16.27
CA VAL A 350 16.31 0.15 -16.97
C VAL A 350 16.14 -0.94 -18.02
N THR A 351 15.05 -1.67 -17.91
CA THR A 351 14.70 -2.77 -18.82
C THR A 351 13.29 -2.58 -19.33
N SER A 352 13.01 -3.18 -20.49
CA SER A 352 11.64 -3.28 -20.97
C SER A 352 11.25 -4.70 -21.33
N THR A 353 9.99 -5.03 -21.04
CA THR A 353 9.34 -6.26 -21.50
C THR A 353 8.44 -6.01 -22.72
N ALA A 354 8.31 -4.76 -23.20
CA ALA A 354 7.55 -4.45 -24.40
C ALA A 354 8.39 -4.68 -25.68
N PRO A 355 7.79 -5.22 -26.75
CA PRO A 355 8.50 -5.46 -28.01
C PRO A 355 8.82 -4.17 -28.80
N ASN A 356 8.06 -3.09 -28.57
CA ASN A 356 8.15 -1.83 -29.32
C ASN A 356 8.81 -0.67 -28.54
N LEU A 357 9.10 -0.84 -27.25
CA LEU A 357 9.75 0.19 -26.44
C LEU A 357 11.26 0.07 -26.57
N THR A 358 11.84 0.82 -27.51
CA THR A 358 13.30 0.81 -27.73
C THR A 358 14.05 1.84 -26.92
N THR A 359 13.37 2.92 -26.48
CA THR A 359 14.00 4.05 -25.78
C THR A 359 13.26 4.34 -24.47
N ALA A 360 13.99 4.63 -23.40
CA ALA A 360 13.41 5.09 -22.14
C ALA A 360 13.83 6.52 -21.79
N LEU A 361 13.01 7.18 -20.98
CA LEU A 361 13.29 8.41 -20.26
C LEU A 361 13.32 8.10 -18.76
N LEU A 362 14.33 8.59 -18.04
CA LEU A 362 14.41 8.50 -16.58
C LEU A 362 14.21 9.87 -15.95
N LEU A 363 13.29 9.99 -15.01
CA LEU A 363 13.15 11.15 -14.14
C LEU A 363 13.59 10.80 -12.72
N VAL A 364 14.21 11.77 -12.03
CA VAL A 364 14.81 11.58 -10.71
C VAL A 364 14.44 12.75 -9.81
N ALA A 365 14.03 12.49 -8.57
CA ALA A 365 13.75 13.52 -7.55
C ALA A 365 14.17 13.06 -6.14
N PHE A 366 14.30 14.01 -5.22
CA PHE A 366 14.55 13.69 -3.80
C PHE A 366 13.28 13.39 -3.01
N ASP A 367 12.15 13.86 -3.51
CA ASP A 367 10.86 13.65 -2.85
C ASP A 367 9.80 13.13 -3.84
N GLU A 368 8.75 12.56 -3.26
CA GLU A 368 7.57 12.19 -4.01
C GLU A 368 6.61 13.37 -4.12
N GLY A 369 6.03 13.51 -5.29
CA GLY A 369 4.96 14.46 -5.55
C GLY A 369 4.11 13.94 -6.69
N LEU A 370 2.89 14.43 -6.81
CA LEU A 370 1.97 14.02 -7.88
C LEU A 370 1.88 15.17 -8.90
N ILE A 371 2.32 14.91 -10.13
CA ILE A 371 2.10 15.80 -11.27
C ILE A 371 1.22 15.06 -12.27
N ASN A 372 0.04 15.62 -12.52
CA ASN A 372 -0.87 15.14 -13.55
C ASN A 372 -0.64 15.95 -14.84
N LEU A 373 -0.12 15.28 -15.87
CA LEU A 373 -0.01 15.86 -17.20
C LEU A 373 -1.15 15.31 -18.07
N PRO A 374 -1.89 16.16 -18.80
CA PRO A 374 -2.95 15.69 -19.69
C PRO A 374 -2.44 14.64 -20.68
N GLY A 375 -3.08 13.47 -20.70
CA GLY A 375 -2.75 12.39 -21.63
C GLY A 375 -1.52 11.55 -21.26
N LEU A 376 -0.98 11.70 -20.04
CA LEU A 376 0.10 10.87 -19.52
C LEU A 376 -0.29 10.22 -18.19
N SER A 377 0.33 9.07 -17.91
CA SER A 377 0.40 8.51 -16.56
C SER A 377 0.87 9.57 -15.56
N PRO A 378 0.31 9.61 -14.34
CA PRO A 378 0.79 10.50 -13.31
C PRO A 378 2.29 10.35 -13.08
N ILE A 379 3.00 11.47 -13.07
CA ILE A 379 4.41 11.51 -12.69
C ILE A 379 4.42 11.61 -11.17
N LEU A 380 4.99 10.61 -10.52
CA LEU A 380 5.03 10.49 -9.06
C LEU A 380 6.37 10.97 -8.49
N LEU A 381 6.82 12.14 -8.95
CA LEU A 381 8.01 12.83 -8.49
C LEU A 381 7.67 14.27 -8.17
N ASP A 382 8.27 14.81 -7.11
CA ASP A 382 8.06 16.21 -6.74
C ASP A 382 8.74 17.13 -7.76
N PRO A 383 7.99 18.03 -8.42
CA PRO A 383 8.56 18.97 -9.38
C PRO A 383 9.56 19.95 -8.76
N GLN A 384 9.47 20.21 -7.45
CA GLN A 384 10.32 21.16 -6.75
C GLN A 384 11.70 20.56 -6.43
N THR A 385 11.80 19.24 -6.35
CA THR A 385 13.03 18.51 -6.05
C THR A 385 13.53 17.64 -7.21
N LEU A 386 12.96 17.83 -8.41
CA LEU A 386 13.42 17.18 -9.63
C LEU A 386 14.89 17.52 -9.91
N ILE A 387 15.68 16.49 -10.18
CA ILE A 387 17.08 16.64 -10.57
C ILE A 387 17.14 16.96 -12.07
N PRO A 388 17.87 18.00 -12.51
CA PRO A 388 17.73 18.58 -13.85
C PRO A 388 18.31 17.73 -15.00
N PHE A 389 18.74 16.50 -14.76
CA PHE A 389 19.17 15.60 -15.82
C PHE A 389 18.20 14.44 -15.95
N ALA A 390 17.80 14.17 -17.18
CA ALA A 390 17.03 13.00 -17.57
C ALA A 390 17.88 12.15 -18.50
N PHE A 391 17.83 10.84 -18.31
CA PHE A 391 18.56 9.91 -19.15
C PHE A 391 17.66 9.42 -20.27
N THR A 392 18.16 9.47 -21.51
CA THR A 392 17.51 8.86 -22.66
C THR A 392 18.47 7.93 -23.38
N GLY A 393 18.00 6.75 -23.77
CA GLY A 393 18.88 5.73 -24.34
C GLY A 393 18.13 4.47 -24.72
N ALA A 394 18.78 3.65 -25.56
CA ALA A 394 18.24 2.37 -25.98
C ALA A 394 18.29 1.36 -24.81
N MET A 395 17.20 0.61 -24.61
CA MET A 395 17.12 -0.42 -23.57
C MET A 395 17.55 -1.81 -24.10
N PRO A 396 18.06 -2.73 -23.23
CA PRO A 396 18.35 -2.54 -21.81
C PRO A 396 19.67 -1.80 -21.59
N TRP A 397 19.78 -1.05 -20.49
CA TRP A 397 20.99 -0.32 -20.16
C TRP A 397 21.12 -0.07 -18.65
N GLN A 398 22.36 0.11 -18.22
CA GLN A 398 22.76 0.35 -16.84
C GLN A 398 23.53 1.68 -16.76
N ILE A 399 23.19 2.49 -15.77
CA ILE A 399 23.82 3.79 -15.51
C ILE A 399 24.49 3.74 -14.14
N GLY A 400 25.79 4.02 -14.09
CA GLY A 400 26.52 4.23 -12.84
C GLY A 400 26.73 5.71 -12.59
N LEU A 401 26.21 6.22 -11.48
CA LEU A 401 26.37 7.61 -11.05
C LEU A 401 27.20 7.68 -9.77
N GLY A 402 28.27 8.46 -9.81
CA GLY A 402 28.93 8.90 -8.59
C GLY A 402 28.01 9.90 -7.88
N ILE A 403 27.71 9.64 -6.62
CA ILE A 403 26.86 10.49 -5.80
C ILE A 403 27.69 11.08 -4.65
N PRO A 404 27.43 12.35 -4.26
CA PRO A 404 28.06 12.91 -3.08
C PRO A 404 27.62 12.15 -1.82
N ALA A 405 28.38 12.28 -0.75
CA ALA A 405 27.94 11.80 0.55
C ALA A 405 26.63 12.51 0.93
N MET A 406 25.54 11.75 0.97
CA MET A 406 24.22 12.25 1.29
C MET A 406 24.02 12.28 2.81
N PRO A 407 23.26 13.25 3.35
CA PRO A 407 22.79 13.18 4.73
C PRO A 407 22.07 11.86 5.00
N ALA A 408 22.29 11.28 6.18
CA ALA A 408 21.64 10.04 6.57
C ALA A 408 20.10 10.20 6.52
N GLY A 409 19.42 9.27 5.83
CA GLY A 409 17.97 9.33 5.63
C GLY A 409 17.55 10.03 4.33
N SER A 410 18.50 10.53 3.54
CA SER A 410 18.20 11.03 2.19
C SER A 410 17.65 9.91 1.32
N ARG A 411 16.70 10.26 0.44
CA ARG A 411 16.08 9.33 -0.49
C ARG A 411 16.15 9.91 -1.89
N LEU A 412 16.27 9.01 -2.85
CA LEU A 412 16.15 9.32 -4.26
C LEU A 412 15.06 8.45 -4.85
N VAL A 413 14.13 9.07 -5.54
CA VAL A 413 13.05 8.41 -6.26
C VAL A 413 13.34 8.52 -7.75
N VAL A 414 13.24 7.40 -8.43
CA VAL A 414 13.54 7.26 -9.85
C VAL A 414 12.30 6.67 -10.53
N GLN A 415 11.80 7.34 -11.58
CA GLN A 415 10.69 6.85 -12.39
C GLN A 415 11.10 6.69 -13.85
N GLY A 416 10.85 5.51 -14.41
CA GLY A 416 11.09 5.23 -15.82
C GLY A 416 9.86 5.51 -16.68
N PHE A 417 10.09 5.86 -17.93
CA PHE A 417 9.07 6.00 -18.97
C PHE A 417 9.60 5.39 -20.26
N GLY A 418 8.75 4.72 -21.03
CA GLY A 418 9.09 4.23 -22.36
C GLY A 418 8.61 5.19 -23.43
N PHE A 419 9.35 5.32 -24.53
CA PHE A 419 8.84 5.99 -25.73
C PHE A 419 8.46 4.93 -26.77
N ASP A 420 7.19 4.95 -27.18
CA ASP A 420 6.68 4.17 -28.30
C ASP A 420 6.86 4.98 -29.58
N PRO A 421 7.86 4.66 -30.43
CA PRO A 421 8.14 5.43 -31.64
C PRO A 421 7.08 5.22 -32.73
N VAL A 422 6.27 4.16 -32.65
CA VAL A 422 5.25 3.85 -33.65
C VAL A 422 4.02 4.73 -33.44
N ASN A 423 3.57 4.85 -32.20
CA ASN A 423 2.40 5.64 -31.84
C ASN A 423 2.75 7.05 -31.31
N LEU A 424 4.04 7.39 -31.24
CA LEU A 424 4.59 8.68 -30.80
C LEU A 424 4.08 9.11 -29.42
N ARG A 425 4.10 8.20 -28.45
CA ARG A 425 3.63 8.45 -27.08
C ARG A 425 4.62 7.97 -26.01
N LEU A 426 4.52 8.57 -24.83
CA LEU A 426 5.21 8.10 -23.63
C LEU A 426 4.32 7.08 -22.90
N ILE A 427 4.91 5.97 -22.48
CA ILE A 427 4.27 4.94 -21.66
C ILE A 427 4.86 5.02 -20.26
N GLY A 428 3.99 5.15 -19.25
CA GLY A 428 4.39 5.14 -17.84
C GLY A 428 5.15 3.86 -17.49
N GLY A 429 6.21 4.01 -16.68
CA GLY A 429 6.99 2.89 -16.17
C GLY A 429 6.97 2.82 -14.66
N LYS A 430 7.57 1.74 -14.16
CA LYS A 430 7.75 1.49 -12.73
C LYS A 430 8.74 2.46 -12.09
N ARG A 431 8.78 2.44 -10.77
CA ARG A 431 9.64 3.28 -9.94
C ARG A 431 10.62 2.43 -9.13
N ALA A 432 11.70 3.08 -8.72
CA ALA A 432 12.68 2.54 -7.79
C ALA A 432 13.12 3.62 -6.81
N ARG A 433 13.54 3.20 -5.61
CA ARG A 433 14.03 4.09 -4.57
C ARG A 433 15.43 3.67 -4.13
N ALA A 434 16.31 4.65 -4.04
CA ALA A 434 17.59 4.51 -3.39
C ALA A 434 17.57 5.24 -2.04
N GLN A 435 18.17 4.62 -1.02
CA GLN A 435 18.29 5.19 0.33
C GLN A 435 19.76 5.29 0.71
N PHE A 436 20.10 6.33 1.47
CA PHE A 436 21.46 6.69 1.85
C PHE A 436 21.64 6.82 3.36
#